data_AF-A0A349SX20-F1
#
_entry.id   AF-A0A349SX20-F1
#
_cell.length_a   1.000
_cell.length_b   1.000
_cell.length_c   1.000
_cell.angle_alpha   90.00
_cell.angle_beta   90.00
_cell.angle_gamma   90.00
#
_symmetry.space_group_name_H-M   'P 1'
#
loop_
_entity.id
_entity.type
_entity.pdbx_description
1 polymer ?
#
loop_
_entity_poly.entity_id
_entity_poly.type
_entity_poly.pdbx_seq_one_letter_code
_entity_poly.pdbx_strand_id
1 'polypeptide(L)'
;SAALDAFSERFRVSGFDAKAFLPCYGLAEASLFVAGSPSGRGAQTLKAKLDRLEQGHYEAALEQAAAATTTDLVSSGVVARGSEIKIVHPRECRECQPGEVGEIWIHSPSVARGYWNKPQFSVSVFNATIEGDDSGRHYLRSGDLGFLLDDELYVTGRIKEVIILAGRNHYPQDIERTLQSANPTFRTGGGAAFAVTIDGKEELVVLQEVSRAAADQTDYRALAAVGVKAISSRHGVTPAELVLLSGSSIPKTSSGKIQRADAKRLYQEGKLVPAHLWQAASKTKAVQAGPAFDSAADHLDFYDQLYGDLQQWVADKLDIDPHHIDLDVTFSELGVDSVEAVELVDRLQDRIGRVIPAIELLRYPTVQALIQHFADELEEQALQSAKTVDLEIES
;
A
#
# COMPACT_ATOMS: atom_id res chain seq x y z
N SER A 1 -3.63 -20.33 -4.07
CA SER A 1 -3.20 -21.72 -3.79
C SER A 1 -1.77 -21.81 -3.25
N ALA A 2 -0.78 -21.17 -3.89
CA ALA A 2 0.67 -21.35 -3.61
C ALA A 2 1.11 -21.51 -2.14
N ALA A 3 0.55 -20.75 -1.19
CA ALA A 3 0.88 -20.90 0.23
C ALA A 3 0.46 -22.25 0.82
N LEU A 4 -0.70 -22.78 0.40
CA LEU A 4 -1.21 -24.11 0.79
C LEU A 4 -0.35 -25.22 0.19
N ASP A 5 0.08 -25.05 -1.06
CA ASP A 5 0.92 -26.01 -1.77
C ASP A 5 2.32 -26.07 -1.11
N ALA A 6 2.91 -24.91 -0.85
CA ALA A 6 4.21 -24.80 -0.17
C ALA A 6 4.16 -25.39 1.25
N PHE A 7 3.08 -25.13 1.99
CA PHE A 7 2.87 -25.74 3.31
C PHE A 7 2.76 -27.26 3.21
N SER A 8 1.92 -27.77 2.29
CA SER A 8 1.73 -29.21 2.11
C SER A 8 3.04 -29.90 1.79
N GLU A 9 3.80 -29.37 0.83
CA GLU A 9 5.08 -29.96 0.45
C GLU A 9 6.09 -29.93 1.60
N ARG A 10 6.17 -28.80 2.32
CA ARG A 10 7.10 -28.63 3.44
C ARG A 10 6.86 -29.61 4.59
N PHE A 11 5.61 -29.97 4.84
CA PHE A 11 5.19 -30.82 5.96
C PHE A 11 4.77 -32.24 5.55
N ARG A 12 4.82 -32.58 4.25
CA ARG A 12 4.55 -33.92 3.74
C ARG A 12 5.42 -34.98 4.42
N VAL A 13 6.69 -34.66 4.67
CA VAL A 13 7.65 -35.53 5.38
C VAL A 13 7.25 -35.84 6.83
N SER A 14 6.40 -34.99 7.43
CA SER A 14 5.84 -35.19 8.77
C SER A 14 4.47 -35.88 8.73
N GLY A 15 4.05 -36.41 7.57
CA GLY A 15 2.77 -37.10 7.39
C GLY A 15 1.57 -36.17 7.16
N PHE A 16 1.79 -34.89 6.85
CA PHE A 16 0.70 -33.98 6.52
C PHE A 16 0.05 -34.38 5.18
N ASP A 17 -1.28 -34.55 5.21
CA ASP A 17 -2.11 -34.76 4.02
C ASP A 17 -2.79 -33.44 3.63
N ALA A 18 -2.68 -33.02 2.37
CA ALA A 18 -3.34 -31.81 1.86
C ALA A 18 -4.87 -31.84 2.04
N LYS A 19 -5.46 -33.03 2.17
CA LYS A 19 -6.88 -33.23 2.52
C LYS A 19 -7.23 -32.78 3.93
N ALA A 20 -6.24 -32.56 4.79
CA ALA A 20 -6.43 -32.03 6.14
C ALA A 20 -6.69 -30.52 6.17
N PHE A 21 -6.51 -29.80 5.06
CA PHE A 21 -6.88 -28.39 5.02
C PHE A 21 -8.38 -28.18 5.19
N LEU A 22 -8.72 -27.24 6.08
CA LEU A 22 -10.08 -26.79 6.37
C LEU A 22 -10.19 -25.26 6.23
N PRO A 23 -10.10 -24.71 5.00
CA PRO A 23 -10.44 -23.30 4.81
C PRO A 23 -11.85 -23.03 5.34
N CYS A 24 -12.02 -21.92 6.03
CA CYS A 24 -13.29 -21.51 6.60
C CYS A 24 -13.46 -20.00 6.53
N TYR A 25 -14.72 -19.58 6.54
CA TYR A 25 -15.12 -18.19 6.60
C TYR A 25 -15.96 -17.92 7.83
N GLY A 26 -15.74 -16.76 8.43
CA GLY A 26 -16.18 -16.46 9.77
C GLY A 26 -15.89 -15.03 10.19
N LEU A 27 -16.79 -14.48 11.00
CA LEU A 27 -16.72 -13.12 11.55
C LEU A 27 -17.36 -13.09 12.94
N ALA A 28 -17.01 -12.09 13.75
CA ALA A 28 -17.50 -11.97 15.12
C ALA A 28 -19.03 -11.78 15.16
N GLU A 29 -19.56 -11.05 14.19
CA GLU A 29 -20.98 -10.75 14.01
C GLU A 29 -21.83 -11.99 13.71
N ALA A 30 -21.22 -13.09 13.27
CA ALA A 30 -21.88 -14.37 13.01
C ALA A 30 -21.38 -15.49 13.94
N SER A 31 -20.83 -15.13 15.10
CA SER A 31 -20.34 -16.08 16.11
C SER A 31 -19.34 -17.10 15.54
N LEU A 32 -18.28 -16.58 14.91
CA LEU A 32 -17.10 -17.30 14.41
C LEU A 32 -17.27 -18.09 13.11
N PHE A 33 -18.34 -18.84 12.88
CA PHE A 33 -18.38 -19.81 11.77
C PHE A 33 -19.60 -19.63 10.86
N VAL A 34 -19.35 -19.47 9.56
CA VAL A 34 -20.37 -19.26 8.53
C VAL A 34 -20.26 -20.28 7.39
N ALA A 35 -19.04 -20.57 6.95
CA ALA A 35 -18.77 -21.59 5.92
C ALA A 35 -17.45 -22.29 6.21
N GLY A 36 -17.31 -23.54 5.75
CA GLY A 36 -16.08 -24.31 5.93
C GLY A 36 -15.99 -25.53 5.03
N SER A 37 -14.76 -25.93 4.70
CA SER A 37 -14.53 -27.11 3.88
C SER A 37 -14.91 -28.38 4.67
N PRO A 38 -15.61 -29.36 4.05
CA PRO A 38 -15.82 -30.66 4.68
C PRO A 38 -14.50 -31.37 5.03
N SER A 39 -14.50 -32.07 6.16
CA SER A 39 -13.32 -32.82 6.62
C SER A 39 -12.86 -33.87 5.60
N GLY A 40 -11.54 -33.91 5.37
CA GLY A 40 -10.91 -34.84 4.42
C GLY A 40 -11.06 -34.44 2.94
N ARG A 41 -11.71 -33.31 2.63
CA ARG A 41 -11.83 -32.81 1.24
C ARG A 41 -10.61 -32.00 0.81
N GLY A 42 -9.93 -31.36 1.76
CA GLY A 42 -8.85 -30.41 1.47
C GLY A 42 -9.37 -29.06 0.96
N ALA A 43 -8.42 -28.18 0.59
CA ALA A 43 -8.74 -26.89 0.01
C ALA A 43 -9.12 -27.03 -1.46
N GLN A 44 -10.28 -26.48 -1.84
CA GLN A 44 -10.67 -26.35 -3.25
C GLN A 44 -10.20 -25.01 -3.79
N THR A 45 -9.77 -24.99 -5.05
CA THR A 45 -9.27 -23.78 -5.70
C THR A 45 -9.81 -23.66 -7.10
N LEU A 46 -10.08 -22.42 -7.52
CA LEU A 46 -10.49 -22.08 -8.88
C LEU A 46 -9.47 -21.13 -9.48
N LYS A 47 -9.26 -21.25 -10.79
CA LYS A 47 -8.51 -20.27 -11.56
C LYS A 47 -9.50 -19.34 -12.26
N ALA A 48 -9.46 -18.06 -11.92
CA ALA A 48 -10.32 -17.02 -12.47
C ALA A 48 -9.55 -16.12 -13.44
N LYS A 49 -10.24 -15.59 -14.46
CA LYS A 49 -9.74 -14.50 -15.29
C LYS A 49 -9.63 -13.22 -14.45
N LEU A 50 -8.45 -12.61 -14.41
CA LEU A 50 -8.17 -11.48 -13.54
C LEU A 50 -8.98 -10.24 -13.93
N ASP A 51 -9.01 -9.91 -15.23
CA ASP A 51 -9.73 -8.77 -15.80
C ASP A 51 -11.24 -8.81 -15.51
N ARG A 52 -11.85 -10.00 -15.58
CA ARG A 52 -13.26 -10.22 -15.25
C ARG A 52 -13.52 -10.01 -13.77
N LEU A 53 -12.63 -10.51 -12.90
CA LEU A 53 -12.78 -10.34 -11.46
C LEU A 53 -12.67 -8.87 -11.02
N GLU A 54 -11.81 -8.10 -11.69
CA GLU A 54 -11.67 -6.65 -11.49
C GLU A 54 -12.89 -5.87 -12.03
N GLN A 55 -13.67 -6.45 -12.94
CA GLN A 55 -14.97 -5.95 -13.37
C GLN A 55 -16.12 -6.41 -12.46
N GLY A 56 -15.81 -7.11 -11.36
CA GLY A 56 -16.82 -7.61 -10.42
C GLY A 56 -17.52 -8.88 -10.88
N HIS A 57 -16.89 -9.71 -11.71
CA HIS A 57 -17.48 -10.95 -12.19
C HIS A 57 -16.46 -12.10 -12.18
N TYR A 58 -16.85 -13.25 -11.65
CA TYR A 58 -16.10 -14.49 -11.78
C TYR A 58 -16.29 -15.08 -13.17
N GLU A 59 -15.18 -15.43 -13.81
CA GLU A 59 -15.17 -16.25 -15.01
C GLU A 59 -14.00 -17.21 -14.95
N ALA A 60 -14.24 -18.49 -15.24
CA ALA A 60 -13.20 -19.50 -15.24
C ALA A 60 -12.13 -19.18 -16.29
N ALA A 61 -10.86 -19.29 -15.89
CA ALA A 61 -9.75 -19.21 -16.83
C ALA A 61 -9.59 -20.55 -17.57
N LEU A 62 -9.13 -20.48 -18.83
CA LEU A 62 -8.69 -21.67 -19.55
C LEU A 62 -7.47 -22.26 -18.85
N GLU A 63 -7.32 -23.59 -18.90
CA GLU A 63 -6.24 -24.30 -18.21
C GLU A 63 -4.84 -23.82 -18.66
N GLN A 64 -4.69 -23.48 -19.93
CA GLN A 64 -3.43 -22.97 -20.51
C GLN A 64 -3.29 -21.44 -20.44
N ALA A 65 -4.20 -20.73 -19.76
CA ALA A 65 -4.11 -19.28 -19.65
C ALA A 65 -2.84 -18.84 -18.91
N ALA A 66 -2.23 -17.74 -19.39
CA ALA A 66 -1.00 -17.22 -18.80
C ALA A 66 -1.25 -16.75 -17.36
N ALA A 67 -0.33 -17.10 -16.45
CA ALA A 67 -0.43 -16.74 -15.03
C ALA A 67 -0.61 -15.24 -14.78
N ALA A 68 -0.07 -14.39 -15.67
CA ALA A 68 -0.22 -12.93 -15.62
C ALA A 68 -1.68 -12.47 -15.73
N THR A 69 -2.53 -13.24 -16.40
CA THR A 69 -3.95 -12.92 -16.69
C THR A 69 -4.95 -13.66 -15.80
N THR A 70 -4.45 -14.44 -14.84
CA THR A 70 -5.28 -15.30 -13.99
C THR A 70 -4.98 -15.09 -12.52
N THR A 71 -5.95 -15.38 -11.66
CA THR A 71 -5.76 -15.45 -10.21
C THR A 71 -6.36 -16.74 -9.66
N ASP A 72 -5.71 -17.31 -8.64
CA ASP A 72 -6.19 -18.52 -7.98
C ASP A 72 -7.01 -18.13 -6.74
N LEU A 73 -8.30 -18.45 -6.76
CA LEU A 73 -9.22 -18.27 -5.64
C LEU A 73 -9.29 -19.54 -4.82
N VAL A 74 -9.33 -19.40 -3.49
CA VAL A 74 -9.48 -20.51 -2.56
C VAL A 74 -10.90 -20.50 -2.03
N SER A 75 -11.57 -21.64 -2.13
CA SER A 75 -12.89 -21.83 -1.52
C SER A 75 -12.79 -21.70 -0.01
N SER A 76 -13.71 -20.94 0.57
CA SER A 76 -13.94 -20.90 2.02
C SER A 76 -14.85 -22.04 2.49
N GLY A 77 -15.20 -22.94 1.58
CA GLY A 77 -16.01 -24.12 1.83
C GLY A 77 -17.51 -23.89 1.66
N VAL A 78 -18.28 -24.84 2.15
CA VAL A 78 -19.74 -24.87 2.02
C VAL A 78 -20.40 -24.13 3.18
N VAL A 79 -21.57 -23.57 2.92
CA VAL A 79 -22.36 -22.84 3.93
C VAL A 79 -22.71 -23.75 5.11
N ALA A 80 -22.56 -23.24 6.32
CA ALA A 80 -22.88 -23.96 7.55
C ALA A 80 -24.36 -24.35 7.59
N ARG A 81 -24.64 -25.56 8.08
CA ARG A 81 -26.02 -26.05 8.20
C ARG A 81 -26.91 -25.08 8.97
N GLY A 82 -28.08 -24.77 8.43
CA GLY A 82 -29.03 -23.84 9.04
C GLY A 82 -28.67 -22.37 8.85
N SER A 83 -27.63 -22.07 8.06
CA SER A 83 -27.30 -20.72 7.60
C SER A 83 -27.61 -20.59 6.11
N GLU A 84 -27.90 -19.38 5.67
CA GLU A 84 -28.06 -19.00 4.29
C GLU A 84 -27.09 -17.86 3.97
N ILE A 85 -26.45 -17.94 2.81
CA ILE A 85 -25.66 -16.85 2.23
C ILE A 85 -26.36 -16.38 0.97
N LYS A 86 -26.49 -15.06 0.84
CA LYS A 86 -26.89 -14.38 -0.39
C LYS A 86 -25.76 -13.47 -0.84
N ILE A 87 -25.54 -13.40 -2.15
CA ILE A 87 -24.60 -12.47 -2.76
C ILE A 87 -25.42 -11.28 -3.26
N VAL A 88 -25.18 -10.10 -2.69
CA VAL A 88 -26.07 -8.95 -2.86
C VAL A 88 -25.28 -7.74 -3.36
N HIS A 89 -25.81 -7.04 -4.36
CA HIS A 89 -25.15 -5.84 -4.86
C HIS A 89 -25.11 -4.77 -3.76
N PRO A 90 -23.93 -4.26 -3.36
CA PRO A 90 -23.78 -3.50 -2.11
C PRO A 90 -24.50 -2.15 -2.08
N ARG A 91 -24.83 -1.59 -3.27
CA ARG A 91 -25.53 -0.30 -3.42
C ARG A 91 -27.00 -0.45 -3.78
N GLU A 92 -27.31 -1.36 -4.70
CA GLU A 92 -28.68 -1.56 -5.18
C GLU A 92 -29.46 -2.48 -4.22
N CYS A 93 -28.77 -3.24 -3.37
CA CYS A 93 -29.36 -4.17 -2.41
C CYS A 93 -30.23 -5.27 -3.07
N ARG A 94 -30.09 -5.51 -4.37
CA ARG A 94 -30.67 -6.66 -5.08
C ARG A 94 -29.73 -7.86 -5.05
N GLU A 95 -30.28 -9.08 -5.16
CA GLU A 95 -29.49 -10.29 -5.33
C GLU A 95 -28.69 -10.24 -6.65
N CYS A 96 -27.43 -10.65 -6.57
CA CYS A 96 -26.50 -10.75 -7.69
C CYS A 96 -26.83 -11.97 -8.57
N GLN A 97 -26.55 -11.85 -9.87
CA GLN A 97 -26.62 -13.00 -10.79
C GLN A 97 -25.48 -13.99 -10.51
N PRO A 98 -25.61 -15.26 -10.89
CA PRO A 98 -24.52 -16.24 -10.77
C PRO A 98 -23.21 -15.71 -11.38
N GLY A 99 -22.12 -15.83 -10.62
CA GLY A 99 -20.80 -15.33 -11.00
C GLY A 99 -20.57 -13.83 -10.73
N GLU A 100 -21.59 -13.01 -10.50
CA GLU A 100 -21.37 -11.63 -10.06
C GLU A 100 -20.78 -11.59 -8.65
N VAL A 101 -19.79 -10.73 -8.44
CA VAL A 101 -19.20 -10.45 -7.13
C VAL A 101 -20.07 -9.42 -6.42
N GLY A 102 -20.59 -9.80 -5.26
CA GLY A 102 -21.41 -8.93 -4.41
C GLY A 102 -20.99 -9.02 -2.95
N GLU A 103 -21.68 -8.25 -2.11
CA GLU A 103 -21.54 -8.34 -0.66
C GLU A 103 -22.10 -9.68 -0.16
N ILE A 104 -21.37 -10.34 0.74
CA ILE A 104 -21.80 -11.58 1.37
C ILE A 104 -22.79 -11.22 2.49
N TRP A 105 -24.07 -11.53 2.27
CA TRP A 105 -25.15 -11.30 3.24
C TRP A 105 -25.53 -12.62 3.89
N ILE A 106 -25.67 -12.63 5.22
CA ILE A 106 -25.75 -13.86 6.01
C ILE A 106 -27.05 -13.87 6.82
N HIS A 107 -27.85 -14.92 6.66
CA HIS A 107 -28.97 -15.21 7.53
C HIS A 107 -28.66 -16.50 8.31
N SER A 108 -28.51 -16.41 9.63
CA SER A 108 -28.13 -17.56 10.46
C SER A 108 -28.56 -17.38 11.91
N PRO A 109 -28.91 -18.46 12.63
CA PRO A 109 -29.11 -18.43 14.08
C PRO A 109 -27.89 -17.95 14.86
N SER A 110 -26.70 -18.01 14.26
CA SER A 110 -25.43 -17.58 14.88
C SER A 110 -25.18 -16.07 14.75
N VAL A 111 -26.03 -15.33 14.04
CA VAL A 111 -25.92 -13.87 13.90
C VAL A 111 -26.15 -13.19 15.26
N ALA A 112 -25.21 -12.33 15.64
CA ALA A 112 -25.30 -11.55 16.87
C ALA A 112 -26.47 -10.56 16.82
N ARG A 113 -26.94 -10.12 17.99
CA ARG A 113 -28.07 -9.16 18.07
C ARG A 113 -27.75 -7.76 17.56
N GLY A 114 -26.47 -7.43 17.39
CA GLY A 114 -26.00 -6.09 17.09
C GLY A 114 -24.78 -5.68 17.88
N TYR A 115 -24.27 -4.49 17.55
CA TYR A 115 -23.19 -3.84 18.27
C TYR A 115 -23.67 -3.19 19.57
N TRP A 116 -22.88 -3.34 20.63
CA TRP A 116 -23.13 -2.72 21.93
C TRP A 116 -23.17 -1.19 21.82
N ASN A 117 -24.21 -0.58 22.42
CA ASN A 117 -24.42 0.87 22.45
C ASN A 117 -24.42 1.57 21.07
N LYS A 118 -24.80 0.86 20.00
CA LYS A 118 -24.90 1.41 18.64
C LYS A 118 -26.17 0.97 17.91
N PRO A 119 -27.38 1.25 18.44
CA PRO A 119 -28.63 0.66 17.95
C PRO A 119 -28.92 0.95 16.47
N GLN A 120 -28.74 2.18 16.01
CA GLN A 120 -28.98 2.55 14.60
C GLN A 120 -28.01 1.83 13.65
N PHE A 121 -26.73 1.78 14.02
CA PHE A 121 -25.72 1.08 13.22
C PHE A 121 -25.99 -0.44 13.20
N SER A 122 -26.41 -1.02 14.33
CA SER A 122 -26.83 -2.42 14.41
C SER A 122 -28.00 -2.70 13.46
N VAL A 123 -29.04 -1.87 13.43
CA VAL A 123 -30.15 -2.06 12.48
C VAL A 123 -29.64 -2.05 11.04
N SER A 124 -28.76 -1.11 10.68
CA SER A 124 -28.23 -1.02 9.30
C SER A 124 -27.37 -2.21 8.87
N VAL A 125 -26.78 -2.94 9.82
CA VAL A 125 -25.85 -4.04 9.55
C VAL A 125 -26.52 -5.40 9.71
N PHE A 126 -27.38 -5.59 10.71
CA PHE A 126 -27.95 -6.89 11.09
C PHE A 126 -29.37 -7.12 10.57
N ASN A 127 -30.08 -6.05 10.19
CA ASN A 127 -31.48 -6.12 9.74
C ASN A 127 -31.62 -5.73 8.26
N ALA A 128 -30.63 -6.03 7.43
CA ALA A 128 -30.70 -5.69 6.02
C ALA A 128 -31.73 -6.59 5.30
N THR A 129 -32.39 -6.02 4.29
CA THR A 129 -33.40 -6.69 3.46
C THR A 129 -33.00 -6.58 2.01
N ILE A 130 -33.22 -7.65 1.25
CA ILE A 130 -32.88 -7.69 -0.18
C ILE A 130 -34.04 -7.09 -0.96
N GLU A 131 -33.74 -6.21 -1.92
CA GLU A 131 -34.75 -5.62 -2.80
C GLU A 131 -35.47 -6.72 -3.59
N GLY A 132 -36.80 -6.73 -3.49
CA GLY A 132 -37.66 -7.74 -4.13
C GLY A 132 -37.78 -9.07 -3.37
N ASP A 133 -37.17 -9.22 -2.19
CA ASP A 133 -37.36 -10.39 -1.34
C ASP A 133 -38.53 -10.19 -0.35
N ASP A 134 -39.66 -10.82 -0.64
CA ASP A 134 -40.86 -10.77 0.19
C ASP A 134 -40.87 -11.82 1.33
N SER A 135 -39.76 -12.53 1.55
CA SER A 135 -39.67 -13.57 2.59
C SER A 135 -39.74 -13.03 4.03
N GLY A 136 -39.56 -11.72 4.21
CA GLY A 136 -39.47 -11.06 5.52
C GLY A 136 -38.19 -11.41 6.29
N ARG A 137 -37.20 -12.00 5.63
CA ARG A 137 -35.91 -12.32 6.25
C ARG A 137 -35.03 -11.08 6.39
N HIS A 138 -34.23 -11.12 7.45
CA HIS A 138 -33.18 -10.14 7.70
C HIS A 138 -31.80 -10.79 7.57
N TYR A 139 -30.87 -10.02 7.04
CA TYR A 139 -29.51 -10.45 6.75
C TYR A 139 -28.49 -9.56 7.46
N LEU A 140 -27.42 -10.19 7.91
CA LEU A 140 -26.18 -9.55 8.33
C LEU A 140 -25.36 -9.16 7.08
N ARG A 141 -25.05 -7.87 6.95
CA ARG A 141 -24.10 -7.33 5.98
C ARG A 141 -22.67 -7.52 6.49
N SER A 142 -21.93 -8.47 5.90
CA SER A 142 -20.55 -8.75 6.34
C SER A 142 -19.56 -7.64 6.00
N GLY A 143 -19.84 -6.83 4.97
CA GLY A 143 -18.86 -5.92 4.37
C GLY A 143 -17.78 -6.62 3.54
N ASP A 144 -17.83 -7.94 3.40
CA ASP A 144 -16.92 -8.74 2.58
C ASP A 144 -17.56 -9.01 1.21
N LEU A 145 -16.72 -9.08 0.18
CA LEU A 145 -17.10 -9.37 -1.19
C LEU A 145 -16.81 -10.82 -1.55
N GLY A 146 -17.68 -11.41 -2.34
CA GLY A 146 -17.48 -12.75 -2.86
C GLY A 146 -18.57 -13.17 -3.83
N PHE A 147 -18.53 -14.45 -4.19
CA PHE A 147 -19.56 -15.12 -4.98
C PHE A 147 -19.73 -16.57 -4.51
N LEU A 148 -20.85 -17.18 -4.91
CA LEU A 148 -21.12 -18.60 -4.72
C LEU A 148 -20.95 -19.35 -6.05
N LEU A 149 -20.31 -20.51 -6.00
CA LEU A 149 -20.26 -21.47 -7.11
C LEU A 149 -20.36 -22.88 -6.55
N ASP A 150 -21.31 -23.68 -7.04
CA ASP A 150 -21.55 -25.06 -6.59
C ASP A 150 -21.64 -25.20 -5.04
N ASP A 151 -22.42 -24.32 -4.41
CA ASP A 151 -22.59 -24.18 -2.96
C ASP A 151 -21.32 -23.81 -2.15
N GLU A 152 -20.25 -23.43 -2.84
CA GLU A 152 -19.01 -22.99 -2.22
C GLU A 152 -18.84 -21.47 -2.24
N LEU A 153 -18.37 -20.93 -1.11
CA LEU A 153 -18.12 -19.51 -0.94
C LEU A 153 -16.70 -19.14 -1.35
N TYR A 154 -16.58 -18.19 -2.27
CA TYR A 154 -15.30 -17.60 -2.67
C TYR A 154 -15.25 -16.14 -2.23
N VAL A 155 -14.45 -15.84 -1.23
CA VAL A 155 -14.23 -14.48 -0.72
C VAL A 155 -13.16 -13.80 -1.57
N THR A 156 -13.48 -12.64 -2.14
CA THR A 156 -12.60 -11.92 -3.07
C THR A 156 -11.97 -10.68 -2.43
N GLY A 157 -12.60 -10.08 -1.43
CA GLY A 157 -12.05 -8.91 -0.75
C GLY A 157 -13.00 -8.29 0.26
N ARG A 158 -12.72 -7.04 0.67
CA ARG A 158 -13.56 -6.28 1.58
C ARG A 158 -13.98 -4.98 0.94
N ILE A 159 -15.27 -4.63 0.98
CA ILE A 159 -15.83 -3.47 0.28
C ILE A 159 -15.06 -2.18 0.57
N LYS A 160 -14.72 -1.96 1.84
CA LYS A 160 -14.02 -0.75 2.29
C LYS A 160 -12.53 -0.71 1.94
N GLU A 161 -11.98 -1.81 1.42
CA GLU A 161 -10.57 -1.91 1.06
C GLU A 161 -10.34 -2.03 -0.45
N VAL A 162 -11.37 -2.36 -1.24
CA VAL A 162 -11.26 -2.40 -2.71
C VAL A 162 -10.81 -1.03 -3.23
N ILE A 163 -9.74 -1.03 -4.02
CA ILE A 163 -9.20 0.15 -4.68
C ILE A 163 -9.89 0.27 -6.04
N ILE A 164 -10.50 1.42 -6.35
CA ILE A 164 -11.18 1.63 -7.63
C ILE A 164 -10.38 2.64 -8.44
N LEU A 165 -9.75 2.18 -9.52
CA LEU A 165 -8.92 3.02 -10.39
C LEU A 165 -9.33 2.80 -11.85
N ALA A 166 -9.51 3.89 -12.59
CA ALA A 166 -9.96 3.86 -13.99
C ALA A 166 -11.20 2.96 -14.25
N GLY A 167 -12.13 2.90 -13.28
CA GLY A 167 -13.36 2.11 -13.39
C GLY A 167 -13.20 0.60 -13.15
N ARG A 168 -12.02 0.14 -12.70
CA ARG A 168 -11.75 -1.27 -12.34
C ARG A 168 -11.51 -1.40 -10.84
N ASN A 169 -11.95 -2.52 -10.28
CA ASN A 169 -11.66 -2.91 -8.91
C ASN A 169 -10.28 -3.57 -8.86
N HIS A 170 -9.42 -3.09 -7.97
CA HIS A 170 -8.16 -3.72 -7.62
C HIS A 170 -8.20 -4.17 -6.17
N TYR A 171 -7.91 -5.43 -5.94
CA TYR A 171 -7.88 -6.01 -4.61
C TYR A 171 -6.49 -5.79 -3.98
N PRO A 172 -6.37 -5.05 -2.86
CA PRO A 172 -5.07 -4.71 -2.28
C PRO A 172 -4.15 -5.92 -2.05
N GLN A 173 -4.72 -7.03 -1.57
CA GLN A 173 -3.97 -8.25 -1.32
C GLN A 173 -3.35 -8.87 -2.58
N ASP A 174 -3.93 -8.62 -3.76
CA ASP A 174 -3.40 -9.13 -5.02
C ASP A 174 -2.24 -8.26 -5.51
N ILE A 175 -2.33 -6.94 -5.35
CA ILE A 175 -1.23 -5.99 -5.59
C ILE A 175 -0.05 -6.34 -4.69
N GLU A 176 -0.30 -6.46 -3.38
CA GLU A 176 0.71 -6.79 -2.37
C GLU A 176 1.38 -8.14 -2.66
N ARG A 177 0.59 -9.18 -2.98
CA ARG A 177 1.12 -10.50 -3.34
C ARG A 177 1.97 -10.44 -4.61
N THR A 178 1.55 -9.66 -5.60
CA THR A 178 2.31 -9.47 -6.85
C THR A 178 3.67 -8.87 -6.57
N LEU A 179 3.70 -7.80 -5.78
CA LEU A 179 4.93 -7.15 -5.35
C LEU A 179 5.83 -8.14 -4.58
N GLN A 180 5.27 -8.83 -3.57
CA GLN A 180 6.01 -9.76 -2.72
C GLN A 180 6.55 -10.99 -3.47
N SER A 181 5.89 -11.39 -4.56
CA SER A 181 6.35 -12.51 -5.40
C SER A 181 7.40 -12.09 -6.42
N ALA A 182 7.56 -10.79 -6.69
CA ALA A 182 8.48 -10.28 -7.71
C ALA A 182 9.95 -10.35 -7.28
N ASN A 183 10.23 -10.30 -5.97
CA ASN A 183 11.57 -10.38 -5.43
C ASN A 183 11.55 -10.87 -3.97
N PRO A 184 12.39 -11.85 -3.57
CA PRO A 184 12.41 -12.39 -2.21
C PRO A 184 12.82 -11.39 -1.12
N THR A 185 13.40 -10.24 -1.49
CA THR A 185 13.71 -9.14 -0.56
C THR A 185 12.44 -8.46 -0.03
N PHE A 186 11.34 -8.49 -0.78
CA PHE A 186 10.05 -8.00 -0.29
C PHE A 186 9.48 -8.96 0.76
N ARG A 187 9.19 -8.43 1.96
CA ARG A 187 8.69 -9.25 3.05
C ARG A 187 7.24 -9.70 2.77
N THR A 188 7.04 -11.01 2.72
CA THR A 188 5.70 -11.61 2.66
C THR A 188 4.84 -11.17 3.84
N GLY A 189 3.61 -10.75 3.57
CA GLY A 189 2.70 -10.25 4.61
C GLY A 189 3.18 -8.95 5.26
N GLY A 190 4.04 -8.20 4.58
CA GLY A 190 4.55 -6.89 5.00
C GLY A 190 4.23 -5.80 3.98
N GLY A 191 3.08 -5.88 3.28
CA GLY A 191 2.65 -4.87 2.31
C GLY A 191 1.30 -4.28 2.67
N ALA A 192 1.06 -3.03 2.30
CA ALA A 192 -0.23 -2.37 2.39
C ALA A 192 -0.45 -1.52 1.13
N ALA A 193 -1.37 -1.95 0.27
CA ALA A 193 -1.82 -1.17 -0.88
C ALA A 193 -3.13 -0.44 -0.55
N PHE A 194 -3.24 0.82 -0.96
CA PHE A 194 -4.44 1.62 -0.77
C PHE A 194 -4.49 2.78 -1.77
N ALA A 195 -5.69 3.32 -1.99
CA ALA A 195 -5.88 4.52 -2.78
C ALA A 195 -5.76 5.78 -1.93
N VAL A 196 -5.16 6.84 -2.47
CA VAL A 196 -5.17 8.20 -1.93
C VAL A 196 -5.58 9.18 -3.01
N THR A 197 -6.22 10.28 -2.61
CA THR A 197 -6.58 11.35 -3.54
C THR A 197 -5.38 12.30 -3.67
N ILE A 198 -4.79 12.39 -4.87
CA ILE A 198 -3.72 13.33 -5.23
C ILE A 198 -4.25 14.17 -6.39
N ASP A 199 -4.26 15.51 -6.24
CA ASP A 199 -4.78 16.45 -7.24
C ASP A 199 -6.19 16.12 -7.74
N GLY A 200 -7.06 15.67 -6.83
CA GLY A 200 -8.45 15.32 -7.13
C GLY A 200 -8.64 13.99 -7.87
N LYS A 201 -7.58 13.20 -8.05
CA LYS A 201 -7.63 11.85 -8.65
C LYS A 201 -7.25 10.79 -7.62
N GLU A 202 -7.95 9.65 -7.66
CA GLU A 202 -7.57 8.48 -6.88
C GLU A 202 -6.31 7.85 -7.47
N GLU A 203 -5.34 7.58 -6.62
CA GLU A 203 -4.01 7.11 -6.99
C GLU A 203 -3.56 5.97 -6.08
N LEU A 204 -2.86 5.00 -6.66
CA LEU A 204 -2.37 3.84 -5.92
C LEU A 204 -1.09 4.20 -5.16
N VAL A 205 -1.10 3.99 -3.84
CA VAL A 205 0.11 3.97 -3.00
C VAL A 205 0.31 2.56 -2.46
N VAL A 206 1.57 2.11 -2.46
CA VAL A 206 1.95 0.82 -1.90
C VAL A 206 3.06 1.00 -0.88
N LEU A 207 2.80 0.58 0.35
CA LEU A 207 3.81 0.45 1.40
C LEU A 207 4.32 -1.00 1.39
N GLN A 208 5.63 -1.20 1.51
CA GLN A 208 6.21 -2.54 1.52
C GLN A 208 7.44 -2.61 2.44
N GLU A 209 7.38 -3.48 3.44
CA GLU A 209 8.51 -3.83 4.28
C GLU A 209 9.52 -4.68 3.50
N VAL A 210 10.81 -4.40 3.69
CA VAL A 210 11.91 -5.24 3.20
C VAL A 210 12.43 -6.18 4.28
N SER A 211 12.91 -7.36 3.87
CA SER A 211 13.50 -8.35 4.78
C SER A 211 14.84 -7.85 5.36
N ARG A 212 15.03 -7.99 6.67
CA ARG A 212 16.28 -7.63 7.37
C ARG A 212 17.51 -8.35 6.81
N ALA A 213 17.35 -9.59 6.33
CA ALA A 213 18.46 -10.39 5.80
C ALA A 213 19.08 -9.82 4.52
N ALA A 214 18.42 -8.85 3.86
CA ALA A 214 18.90 -8.21 2.64
C ALA A 214 19.31 -6.73 2.85
N ALA A 215 19.02 -6.14 4.01
CA ALA A 215 18.99 -4.67 4.18
C ALA A 215 20.37 -3.98 4.01
N ASP A 216 21.47 -4.67 4.32
CA ASP A 216 22.81 -4.07 4.33
C ASP A 216 23.47 -3.95 2.93
N GLN A 217 22.88 -4.56 1.89
CA GLN A 217 23.38 -4.51 0.50
C GLN A 217 22.27 -4.33 -0.55
N THR A 218 21.06 -3.95 -0.14
CA THR A 218 19.94 -3.79 -1.08
C THR A 218 20.05 -2.48 -1.83
N ASP A 219 20.18 -2.55 -3.16
CA ASP A 219 19.87 -1.42 -4.04
C ASP A 219 18.34 -1.22 -4.04
N TYR A 220 17.89 -0.30 -3.17
CA TYR A 220 16.47 0.00 -3.02
C TYR A 220 15.84 0.60 -4.28
N ARG A 221 16.61 1.33 -5.08
CA ARG A 221 16.13 1.94 -6.33
C ARG A 221 15.84 0.86 -7.36
N ALA A 222 16.77 -0.07 -7.57
CA ALA A 222 16.56 -1.20 -8.46
C ALA A 222 15.42 -2.11 -7.96
N LEU A 223 15.35 -2.34 -6.65
CA LEU A 223 14.27 -3.13 -6.04
C LEU A 223 12.89 -2.49 -6.28
N ALA A 224 12.76 -1.18 -6.05
CA ALA A 224 11.52 -0.46 -6.30
C ALA A 224 11.10 -0.53 -7.78
N ALA A 225 12.05 -0.39 -8.71
CA ALA A 225 11.78 -0.52 -10.14
C ALA A 225 11.23 -1.92 -10.52
N VAL A 226 11.79 -2.99 -9.94
CA VAL A 226 11.26 -4.36 -10.10
C VAL A 226 9.83 -4.46 -9.59
N GLY A 227 9.55 -3.92 -8.41
CA GLY A 227 8.22 -3.94 -7.79
C GLY A 227 7.17 -3.18 -8.59
N VAL A 228 7.48 -1.95 -9.00
CA VAL A 228 6.60 -1.11 -9.82
C VAL A 228 6.31 -1.76 -11.16
N LYS A 229 7.33 -2.32 -11.82
CA LYS A 229 7.17 -3.04 -13.09
C LYS A 229 6.23 -4.24 -12.92
N ALA A 230 6.39 -5.03 -11.86
CA ALA A 230 5.54 -6.17 -11.59
C ALA A 230 4.07 -5.78 -11.36
N ILE A 231 3.82 -4.73 -10.57
CA ILE A 231 2.47 -4.22 -10.32
C ILE A 231 1.85 -3.71 -11.64
N SER A 232 2.56 -2.84 -12.35
CA SER A 232 2.08 -2.22 -13.59
C SER A 232 1.75 -3.27 -14.65
N SER A 233 2.62 -4.26 -14.83
CA SER A 233 2.45 -5.28 -15.88
C SER A 233 1.27 -6.22 -15.61
N ARG A 234 0.96 -6.51 -14.34
CA ARG A 234 -0.09 -7.46 -13.98
C ARG A 234 -1.45 -6.80 -13.80
N HIS A 235 -1.48 -5.65 -13.14
CA HIS A 235 -2.73 -4.98 -12.76
C HIS A 235 -3.13 -3.90 -13.77
N GLY A 236 -2.21 -3.48 -14.66
CA GLY A 236 -2.46 -2.39 -15.60
C GLY A 236 -2.55 -1.03 -14.92
N VAL A 237 -1.98 -0.91 -13.71
CA VAL A 237 -1.92 0.34 -12.94
C VAL A 237 -0.51 0.53 -12.39
N THR A 238 0.05 1.71 -12.61
CA THR A 238 1.33 2.10 -12.01
C THR A 238 1.05 2.81 -10.69
N PRO A 239 1.65 2.39 -9.57
CA PRO A 239 1.57 3.15 -8.32
C PRO A 239 2.00 4.60 -8.53
N ALA A 240 1.36 5.55 -7.87
CA ALA A 240 1.89 6.91 -7.76
C ALA A 240 3.15 6.89 -6.87
N GLU A 241 3.11 6.11 -5.79
CA GLU A 241 4.24 5.92 -4.88
C GLU A 241 4.40 4.46 -4.44
N LEU A 242 5.66 4.03 -4.35
CA LEU A 242 6.06 2.79 -3.68
C LEU A 242 7.03 3.15 -2.54
N VAL A 243 6.58 2.94 -1.31
CA VAL A 243 7.33 3.27 -0.09
C VAL A 243 7.93 1.99 0.48
N LEU A 244 9.25 1.86 0.41
CA LEU A 244 9.97 0.76 1.01
C LEU A 244 10.30 1.09 2.46
N LEU A 245 9.90 0.20 3.37
CA LEU A 245 10.00 0.39 4.82
C LEU A 245 10.91 -0.66 5.43
N SER A 246 11.51 -0.33 6.57
CA SER A 246 12.15 -1.34 7.41
C SER A 246 11.10 -2.30 7.99
N GLY A 247 11.54 -3.48 8.44
CA GLY A 247 10.63 -4.47 9.00
C GLY A 247 9.90 -3.97 10.26
N SER A 248 8.62 -4.32 10.38
CA SER A 248 7.73 -3.98 11.51
C SER A 248 7.23 -2.52 11.55
N SER A 249 7.29 -1.79 10.43
CA SER A 249 6.71 -0.44 10.31
C SER A 249 5.22 -0.45 9.96
N ILE A 250 4.72 -1.49 9.27
CA ILE A 250 3.31 -1.55 8.87
C ILE A 250 2.46 -2.09 10.03
N PRO A 251 1.39 -1.38 10.45
CA PRO A 251 0.54 -1.81 11.55
C PRO A 251 -0.20 -3.11 11.22
N LYS A 252 -0.24 -4.02 12.19
CA LYS A 252 -0.90 -5.32 12.10
C LYS A 252 -1.71 -5.58 13.37
N THR A 253 -2.82 -6.29 13.19
CA THR A 253 -3.58 -6.85 14.33
C THR A 253 -2.72 -7.86 15.09
N SER A 254 -3.14 -8.24 16.32
CA SER A 254 -2.50 -9.30 17.09
C SER A 254 -2.44 -10.65 16.37
N SER A 255 -3.33 -10.87 15.40
CA SER A 255 -3.34 -12.05 14.52
C SER A 255 -2.43 -11.95 13.29
N GLY A 256 -1.71 -10.84 13.13
CA GLY A 256 -0.80 -10.59 12.01
C GLY A 256 -1.46 -10.02 10.75
N LYS A 257 -2.78 -9.80 10.73
CA LYS A 257 -3.47 -9.15 9.59
C LYS A 257 -3.07 -7.68 9.45
N ILE A 258 -2.78 -7.24 8.23
CA ILE A 258 -2.46 -5.84 7.90
C ILE A 258 -3.64 -4.92 8.29
N GLN A 259 -3.36 -3.83 8.99
CA GLN A 259 -4.33 -2.77 9.27
C GLN A 259 -4.20 -1.66 8.20
N ARG A 260 -4.73 -1.90 6.99
CA ARG A 260 -4.55 -0.98 5.85
C ARG A 260 -5.03 0.44 6.12
N ALA A 261 -6.14 0.59 6.84
CA ALA A 261 -6.65 1.91 7.22
C ALA A 261 -5.67 2.69 8.13
N ASP A 262 -5.07 2.01 9.11
CA ASP A 262 -4.04 2.63 9.97
C ASP A 262 -2.75 2.90 9.20
N ALA A 263 -2.35 1.99 8.30
CA ALA A 263 -1.19 2.17 7.45
C ALA A 263 -1.34 3.39 6.52
N LYS A 264 -2.52 3.53 5.88
CA LYS A 264 -2.88 4.71 5.07
C LYS A 264 -2.85 5.98 5.92
N ARG A 265 -3.42 5.96 7.12
CA ARG A 265 -3.42 7.10 8.03
C ARG A 265 -1.99 7.51 8.41
N LEU A 266 -1.13 6.57 8.80
CA LEU A 266 0.27 6.84 9.14
C LEU A 266 1.06 7.41 7.95
N TYR A 267 0.80 6.92 6.75
CA TYR A 267 1.36 7.46 5.51
C TYR A 267 0.91 8.92 5.28
N GLN A 268 -0.40 9.20 5.37
CA GLN A 268 -0.94 10.55 5.18
C GLN A 268 -0.48 11.55 6.25
N GLU A 269 -0.22 11.07 7.47
CA GLU A 269 0.34 11.86 8.57
C GLU A 269 1.86 12.03 8.49
N GLY A 270 2.55 11.41 7.51
CA GLY A 270 4.01 11.46 7.39
C GLY A 270 4.77 10.74 8.51
N LYS A 271 4.12 9.82 9.22
CA LYS A 271 4.68 9.11 10.40
C LYS A 271 5.45 7.85 10.07
N LEU A 272 5.62 7.53 8.80
CA LEU A 272 6.42 6.41 8.34
C LEU A 272 7.81 6.89 7.94
N VAL A 273 8.84 6.17 8.36
CA VAL A 273 10.24 6.45 7.97
C VAL A 273 10.61 5.53 6.80
N PRO A 274 10.62 6.04 5.55
CA PRO A 274 10.99 5.24 4.38
C PRO A 274 12.48 4.93 4.37
N ALA A 275 12.81 3.67 4.10
CA ALA A 275 14.15 3.29 3.65
C ALA A 275 14.38 3.77 2.21
N HIS A 276 13.33 3.76 1.39
CA HIS A 276 13.33 4.32 0.04
C HIS A 276 11.92 4.72 -0.39
N LEU A 277 11.82 5.78 -1.18
CA LEU A 277 10.58 6.23 -1.79
C LEU A 277 10.79 6.28 -3.30
N TRP A 278 9.97 5.54 -4.03
CA TRP A 278 9.85 5.67 -5.48
C TRP A 278 8.57 6.42 -5.82
N GLN A 279 8.66 7.38 -6.74
CA GLN A 279 7.53 8.16 -7.24
C GLN A 279 7.49 8.11 -8.77
N ALA A 280 6.28 8.11 -9.34
CA ALA A 280 6.12 8.12 -10.80
C ALA A 280 6.60 9.45 -11.43
N ALA A 281 7.41 9.37 -12.49
CA ALA A 281 8.06 10.52 -13.13
C ALA A 281 7.10 11.60 -13.68
N SER A 282 5.85 11.25 -14.00
CA SER A 282 4.82 12.24 -14.40
C SER A 282 4.21 13.03 -13.24
N LYS A 283 4.66 12.75 -12.00
CA LYS A 283 4.10 13.29 -10.76
C LYS A 283 5.14 13.69 -9.72
N THR A 284 6.42 13.68 -10.08
CA THR A 284 7.28 14.75 -9.61
C THR A 284 6.52 16.03 -9.98
N LYS A 285 6.02 16.79 -8.98
CA LYS A 285 5.92 18.24 -9.20
C LYS A 285 7.24 18.57 -9.86
N ALA A 286 7.20 19.14 -11.07
CA ALA A 286 8.42 19.64 -11.70
C ALA A 286 9.21 20.28 -10.57
N VAL A 287 10.37 19.69 -10.25
CA VAL A 287 11.35 20.38 -9.44
C VAL A 287 11.44 21.69 -10.19
N GLN A 288 10.92 22.77 -9.60
CA GLN A 288 11.25 24.09 -10.13
C GLN A 288 12.76 24.05 -10.13
N ALA A 289 13.35 24.12 -11.32
CA ALA A 289 14.78 24.23 -11.46
C ALA A 289 15.18 25.28 -10.41
N GLY A 290 16.08 24.88 -9.50
CA GLY A 290 16.66 25.83 -8.58
C GLY A 290 17.21 27.03 -9.35
N PRO A 291 17.63 28.11 -8.67
CA PRO A 291 18.22 29.26 -9.34
C PRO A 291 19.15 28.83 -10.48
N ALA A 292 18.85 29.29 -11.70
CA ALA A 292 19.70 29.05 -12.85
C ALA A 292 20.95 29.92 -12.68
N PHE A 293 22.12 29.30 -12.64
CA PHE A 293 23.39 30.00 -12.49
C PHE A 293 24.07 30.12 -13.86
N ASP A 294 24.53 31.32 -14.20
CA ASP A 294 25.16 31.63 -15.49
C ASP A 294 26.63 31.14 -15.54
N SER A 295 27.25 30.81 -14.40
CA SER A 295 28.61 30.26 -14.33
C SER A 295 28.88 29.42 -13.07
N ALA A 296 29.95 28.60 -13.12
CA ALA A 296 30.44 27.84 -11.95
C ALA A 296 30.93 28.74 -10.79
N ALA A 297 31.28 30.00 -11.06
CA ALA A 297 31.63 30.98 -10.02
C ALA A 297 30.37 31.50 -9.30
N ASP A 298 29.29 31.76 -10.06
CA ASP A 298 28.00 32.17 -9.48
C ASP A 298 27.37 31.05 -8.63
N HIS A 299 27.66 29.79 -8.97
CA HIS A 299 27.32 28.62 -8.17
C HIS A 299 28.01 28.64 -6.80
N LEU A 300 29.34 28.79 -6.76
CA LEU A 300 30.10 28.81 -5.51
C LEU A 300 29.70 30.00 -4.62
N ASP A 301 29.50 31.18 -5.22
CA ASP A 301 29.09 32.37 -4.50
C ASP A 301 27.67 32.26 -3.88
N PHE A 302 26.73 31.58 -4.55
CA PHE A 302 25.40 31.32 -3.99
C PHE A 302 25.45 30.36 -2.80
N TYR A 303 26.27 29.32 -2.88
CA TYR A 303 26.41 28.37 -1.78
C TYR A 303 27.16 28.96 -0.59
N ASP A 304 28.17 29.80 -0.81
CA ASP A 304 28.83 30.56 0.26
C ASP A 304 27.88 31.56 0.93
N GLN A 305 26.96 32.16 0.17
CA GLN A 305 25.88 33.00 0.73
C GLN A 305 24.85 32.18 1.50
N LEU A 306 24.39 31.05 0.95
CA LEU A 306 23.46 30.15 1.64
C LEU A 306 24.07 29.58 2.93
N TYR A 307 25.37 29.31 2.89
CA TYR A 307 26.19 28.91 4.03
C TYR A 307 26.23 30.00 5.10
N GLY A 308 26.52 31.24 4.72
CA GLY A 308 26.49 32.39 5.64
C GLY A 308 25.10 32.64 6.24
N ASP A 309 24.04 32.52 5.45
CA ASP A 309 22.65 32.71 5.88
C ASP A 309 22.22 31.63 6.91
N LEU A 310 22.58 30.36 6.66
CA LEU A 310 22.34 29.25 7.57
C LEU A 310 23.11 29.41 8.88
N GLN A 311 24.39 29.78 8.79
CA GLN A 311 25.23 30.02 9.96
C GLN A 311 24.72 31.18 10.81
N GLN A 312 24.32 32.29 10.18
CA GLN A 312 23.74 33.44 10.87
C GLN A 312 22.40 33.10 11.53
N TRP A 313 21.57 32.27 10.89
CA TRP A 313 20.31 31.83 11.49
C TRP A 313 20.52 30.99 12.74
N VAL A 314 21.44 30.02 12.71
CA VAL A 314 21.78 29.22 13.89
C VAL A 314 22.35 30.13 14.99
N ALA A 315 23.16 31.12 14.65
CA ALA A 315 23.73 32.08 15.59
C ALA A 315 22.67 32.95 16.28
N ASP A 316 21.79 33.56 15.49
CA ASP A 316 20.69 34.41 15.99
C ASP A 316 19.74 33.64 16.90
N LYS A 317 19.55 32.34 16.63
CA LYS A 317 18.65 31.47 17.41
C LYS A 317 19.27 30.99 18.71
N LEU A 318 20.57 30.69 18.72
CA LEU A 318 21.26 30.21 19.91
C LEU A 318 21.80 31.32 20.80
N ASP A 319 21.73 32.58 20.35
CA ASP A 319 22.36 33.74 21.00
C ASP A 319 23.87 33.54 21.18
N ILE A 320 24.51 32.96 20.16
CA ILE A 320 25.95 32.63 20.11
C ILE A 320 26.59 33.39 18.94
N ASP A 321 27.86 33.81 19.08
CA ASP A 321 28.62 34.39 17.97
C ASP A 321 28.69 33.40 16.79
N PRO A 322 28.37 33.82 15.55
CA PRO A 322 28.47 32.98 14.35
C PRO A 322 29.81 32.26 14.19
N HIS A 323 30.92 32.85 14.66
CA HIS A 323 32.27 32.28 14.57
C HIS A 323 32.54 31.14 15.56
N HIS A 324 31.62 30.87 16.49
CA HIS A 324 31.73 29.80 17.48
C HIS A 324 30.84 28.57 17.18
N ILE A 325 30.12 28.58 16.06
CA ILE A 325 29.27 27.46 15.65
C ILE A 325 30.13 26.44 14.91
N ASP A 326 30.22 25.23 15.45
CA ASP A 326 30.80 24.09 14.76
C ASP A 326 29.74 23.47 13.84
N LEU A 327 30.01 23.47 12.54
CA LEU A 327 29.04 23.18 11.48
C LEU A 327 28.99 21.70 11.07
N ASP A 328 29.88 20.89 11.65
CA ASP A 328 29.83 19.43 11.63
C ASP A 328 29.00 18.85 12.78
N VAL A 329 28.49 19.71 13.66
CA VAL A 329 27.60 19.32 14.76
C VAL A 329 26.18 19.16 14.22
N THR A 330 25.45 18.19 14.78
CA THR A 330 24.10 17.90 14.29
C THR A 330 23.12 19.02 14.66
N PHE A 331 22.06 19.21 13.86
CA PHE A 331 20.97 20.16 14.18
C PHE A 331 20.41 19.95 15.59
N SER A 332 20.30 18.69 16.03
CA SER A 332 19.88 18.37 17.40
C SER A 332 20.86 18.81 18.49
N GLU A 333 22.16 18.70 18.24
CA GLU A 333 23.20 19.14 19.18
C GLU A 333 23.35 20.66 19.20
N LEU A 334 23.00 21.32 18.09
CA LEU A 334 22.78 22.77 17.99
C LEU A 334 21.45 23.21 18.61
N GLY A 335 20.68 22.31 19.25
CA GLY A 335 19.45 22.67 19.96
C GLY A 335 18.22 22.87 19.07
N VAL A 336 18.30 22.55 17.77
CA VAL A 336 17.18 22.63 16.83
C VAL A 336 16.19 21.50 17.11
N ASP A 337 14.97 21.86 17.54
CA ASP A 337 13.89 20.93 17.81
C ASP A 337 13.00 20.64 16.58
N SER A 338 11.96 19.83 16.76
CA SER A 338 11.06 19.43 15.66
C SER A 338 10.20 20.55 15.08
N VAL A 339 9.97 21.64 15.83
CA VAL A 339 9.25 22.83 15.34
C VAL A 339 10.22 23.72 14.57
N GLU A 340 11.43 23.89 15.09
CA GLU A 340 12.48 24.70 14.48
C GLU A 340 13.01 24.08 13.19
N ALA A 341 13.06 22.75 13.11
CA ALA A 341 13.37 22.03 11.88
C ALA A 341 12.36 22.32 10.75
N VAL A 342 11.09 22.52 11.10
CA VAL A 342 10.04 22.88 10.11
C VAL A 342 10.19 24.35 9.68
N GLU A 343 10.50 25.26 10.61
CA GLU A 343 10.79 26.68 10.26
C GLU A 343 12.03 26.81 9.36
N LEU A 344 13.06 26.03 9.64
CA LEU A 344 14.30 25.98 8.86
C LEU A 344 14.04 25.49 7.43
N VAL A 345 13.26 24.41 7.30
CA VAL A 345 12.85 23.86 6.02
C VAL A 345 12.05 24.88 5.21
N ASP A 346 11.06 25.52 5.80
CA ASP A 346 10.21 26.51 5.12
C ASP A 346 11.04 27.68 4.55
N ARG A 347 12.02 28.18 5.31
CA ARG A 347 12.95 29.22 4.82
C ARG A 347 13.91 28.75 3.74
N LEU A 348 14.44 27.53 3.86
CA LEU A 348 15.32 26.96 2.85
C LEU A 348 14.57 26.72 1.54
N GLN A 349 13.29 26.35 1.63
CA GLN A 349 12.43 26.20 0.46
C GLN A 349 12.27 27.51 -0.32
N ASP A 350 12.05 28.63 0.38
CA ASP A 350 11.95 29.95 -0.24
C ASP A 350 13.25 30.39 -0.91
N ARG A 351 14.40 30.05 -0.32
CA ARG A 351 15.72 30.47 -0.82
C ARG A 351 16.24 29.60 -1.96
N ILE A 352 16.01 28.29 -1.88
CA ILE A 352 16.48 27.30 -2.87
C ILE A 352 15.46 27.16 -4.02
N GLY A 353 14.23 27.65 -3.84
CA GLY A 353 13.19 27.60 -4.87
C GLY A 353 12.67 26.19 -5.13
N ARG A 354 12.85 25.26 -4.17
CA ARG A 354 12.37 23.87 -4.25
C ARG A 354 11.70 23.45 -2.96
N VAL A 355 10.85 22.42 -3.04
CA VAL A 355 10.29 21.78 -1.85
C VAL A 355 11.35 20.88 -1.22
N ILE A 356 11.58 21.07 0.08
CA ILE A 356 12.55 20.32 0.88
C ILE A 356 11.74 19.53 1.90
N PRO A 357 11.62 18.20 1.77
CA PRO A 357 10.95 17.40 2.77
C PRO A 357 11.74 17.45 4.09
N ALA A 358 11.06 17.59 5.23
CA ALA A 358 11.72 17.67 6.54
C ALA A 358 12.62 16.46 6.88
N ILE A 359 12.45 15.33 6.17
CA ILE A 359 13.33 14.16 6.31
C ILE A 359 14.74 14.38 5.75
N GLU A 360 14.96 15.36 4.88
CA GLU A 360 16.31 15.70 4.39
C GLU A 360 17.21 16.19 5.52
N LEU A 361 16.66 16.97 6.48
CA LEU A 361 17.38 17.37 7.70
C LEU A 361 17.80 16.19 8.58
N LEU A 362 17.13 15.04 8.47
CA LEU A 362 17.50 13.82 9.20
C LEU A 362 18.55 12.99 8.45
N ARG A 363 18.55 13.06 7.11
CA ARG A 363 19.54 12.37 6.26
C ARG A 363 20.87 13.09 6.24
N TYR A 364 20.82 14.42 6.30
CA TYR A 364 21.97 15.31 6.31
C TYR A 364 21.91 16.11 7.61
N PRO A 365 22.29 15.48 8.74
CA PRO A 365 21.98 16.00 10.07
C PRO A 365 22.83 17.20 10.47
N THR A 366 23.77 17.65 9.64
CA THR A 366 24.65 18.80 9.88
C THR A 366 24.42 19.85 8.79
N VAL A 367 24.71 21.11 9.10
CA VAL A 367 24.61 22.22 8.13
C VAL A 367 25.48 21.94 6.91
N GLN A 368 26.70 21.46 7.13
CA GLN A 368 27.64 21.12 6.06
C GLN A 368 27.15 19.97 5.17
N ALA A 369 26.63 18.89 5.78
CA ALA A 369 26.12 17.75 5.01
C ALA A 369 24.90 18.12 4.16
N LEU A 370 24.04 19.01 4.67
CA LEU A 370 22.83 19.46 3.97
C LEU A 370 23.17 20.35 2.77
N ILE A 371 24.09 21.28 2.94
CA ILE A 371 24.55 22.15 1.85
C ILE A 371 25.29 21.35 0.78
N GLN A 372 26.17 20.43 1.19
CA GLN A 372 26.90 19.58 0.24
C GLN A 372 25.94 18.71 -0.57
N HIS A 373 24.90 18.16 0.05
CA HIS A 373 23.86 17.42 -0.65
C HIS A 373 23.17 18.26 -1.74
N PHE A 374 22.86 19.51 -1.45
CA PHE A 374 22.23 20.41 -2.43
C PHE A 374 23.19 20.76 -3.57
N ALA A 375 24.47 20.95 -3.26
CA ALA A 375 25.52 21.17 -4.25
C ALA A 375 25.65 19.97 -5.20
N ASP A 376 25.73 18.75 -4.65
CA ASP A 376 25.88 17.51 -5.42
C ASP A 376 24.66 17.24 -6.33
N GLU A 377 23.44 17.45 -5.83
CA GLU A 377 22.21 17.28 -6.62
C GLU A 377 22.14 18.24 -7.81
N LEU A 378 22.57 19.50 -7.62
CA LEU A 378 22.54 20.50 -8.69
C LEU A 378 23.68 20.31 -9.70
N GLU A 379 24.85 19.80 -9.28
CA GLU A 379 25.91 19.40 -10.21
C GLU A 379 25.46 18.21 -11.09
N GLU A 380 24.78 17.22 -10.51
CA GLU A 380 24.17 16.13 -11.28
C GLU A 380 23.11 16.62 -12.27
N GLN A 381 22.28 17.61 -11.88
CA GLN A 381 21.28 18.22 -12.76
C GLN A 381 21.91 19.06 -13.88
N ALA A 382 23.01 19.78 -13.61
CA ALA A 382 23.76 20.52 -14.60
C ALA A 382 24.44 19.58 -15.62
N LEU A 383 25.06 18.49 -15.16
CA LEU A 383 25.64 17.46 -16.03
C LEU A 383 24.58 16.74 -16.88
N GLN A 384 23.39 16.48 -16.32
CA GLN A 384 22.29 15.87 -17.06
C GLN A 384 21.70 16.83 -18.10
N SER A 385 21.58 18.11 -17.78
CA SER A 385 21.10 19.15 -18.71
C SER A 385 22.09 19.36 -19.86
N ALA A 386 23.40 19.40 -19.59
CA ALA A 386 24.44 19.49 -20.62
C ALA A 386 24.45 18.28 -21.57
N LYS A 387 24.31 17.06 -21.04
CA LYS A 387 24.21 15.83 -21.85
C LYS A 387 22.96 15.78 -22.73
N THR A 388 21.86 16.38 -22.28
CA THR A 388 20.60 16.41 -23.05
C THR A 388 20.71 17.39 -24.23
N VAL A 389 21.41 18.52 -24.05
CA VAL A 389 21.66 19.50 -25.12
C VAL A 389 22.63 18.95 -26.18
N ASP A 390 23.68 18.22 -25.79
CA ASP A 390 24.60 17.60 -26.77
C ASP A 390 23.92 16.51 -27.62
N LEU A 391 22.94 15.79 -27.07
CA LEU A 391 22.16 14.78 -27.80
C LEU A 391 21.16 15.37 -28.80
N GLU A 392 20.67 16.59 -28.57
CA GLU A 392 19.77 17.31 -29.50
C GLU A 392 20.52 18.04 -30.62
N ILE A 393 21.82 18.29 -30.48
CA ILE A 393 22.65 18.92 -31.52
C ILE A 393 23.22 17.87 -32.51
N GLU A 394 23.31 16.59 -32.10
CA GLU A 394 23.77 15.48 -32.95
C GLU A 394 22.64 14.73 -33.71
N SER A 395 21.37 15.09 -33.50
CA SER A 395 20.20 14.54 -34.21
C SER A 395 19.65 15.49 -35.27
#